data_AF-T1CGR8-F1
#
_entry.id   AF-T1CGR8-F1
#
_cell.length_a   1.000
_cell.length_b   1.000
_cell.length_c   1.000
_cell.angle_alpha   90.00
_cell.angle_beta   90.00
_cell.angle_gamma   90.00
#
_symmetry.space_group_name_H-M   'P 1'
#
loop_
_entity.id
_entity.type
_entity.pdbx_description
1 polymer ?
#
loop_
_entity_poly.entity_id
_entity_poly.type
_entity_poly.pdbx_seq_one_letter_code
_entity_poly.pdbx_strand_id
1 'polypeptide(L)'
;GCGTVVGTASKAGHVDWATVTSAQAGGGMAALVKAAKAEGTLTVIALPPNWANYGAIEAAFTKKYGIKIVSENPEGSSAQEVSSLKQLQGTTREPDVVDVAPQFAIQAQQQHLLAPYQVASWSQIPSAEKASNGAWYYDYGGYISIGYNASLIHQPPQTF
;
A
#
# COMPACT_ATOMS: atom_id res chain seq x y z
N GLY A 1 -8.10 45.43 36.44
CA GLY A 1 -9.20 45.10 35.51
C GLY A 1 -8.95 43.72 34.96
N CYS A 2 -9.97 42.86 34.97
CA CYS A 2 -9.91 41.48 34.48
C CYS A 2 -10.07 41.39 32.96
N GLY A 3 -9.46 40.37 32.35
CA GLY A 3 -9.68 39.99 30.95
C GLY A 3 -8.61 39.03 30.41
N THR A 4 -8.75 37.75 30.71
CA THR A 4 -7.92 36.65 30.19
C THR A 4 -8.38 36.27 28.78
N VAL A 5 -7.44 36.03 27.86
CA VAL A 5 -7.65 35.05 26.79
C VAL A 5 -6.45 34.12 26.77
N VAL A 6 -6.68 32.90 27.25
CA VAL A 6 -5.74 31.78 27.17
C VAL A 6 -5.71 31.35 25.71
N GLY A 7 -4.67 31.76 24.98
CA GLY A 7 -4.31 31.12 23.73
C GLY A 7 -3.67 29.79 24.07
N THR A 8 -4.46 28.74 24.15
CA THR A 8 -3.95 27.36 24.17
C THR A 8 -3.17 27.16 22.88
N ALA A 9 -1.84 27.22 22.97
CA ALA A 9 -1.00 26.53 22.00
C ALA A 9 -1.45 25.06 22.03
N SER A 10 -2.17 24.66 20.99
CA SER A 10 -2.47 23.25 20.78
C SER A 10 -1.12 22.55 20.67
N LYS A 11 -0.70 21.87 21.74
CA LYS A 11 0.33 20.84 21.66
C LYS A 11 -0.19 19.91 20.58
N ALA A 12 0.50 19.83 19.45
CA ALA A 12 0.18 18.86 18.41
C ALA A 12 0.09 17.50 19.10
N GLY A 13 -1.14 17.00 19.26
CA GLY A 13 -1.40 15.70 19.85
C GLY A 13 -0.63 14.66 19.05
N HIS A 14 -0.09 13.67 19.73
CA HIS A 14 0.52 12.52 19.09
C HIS A 14 -0.45 11.96 18.04
N VAL A 15 -0.06 11.98 16.76
CA VAL A 15 -0.85 11.40 15.67
C VAL A 15 -0.62 9.89 15.71
N ASP A 16 -1.68 9.14 15.98
CA ASP A 16 -1.65 7.68 15.87
C ASP A 16 -1.85 7.27 14.41
N TRP A 17 -0.74 7.12 13.68
CA TRP A 17 -0.75 6.81 12.25
C TRP A 17 -1.42 5.48 11.90
N ALA A 18 -1.54 4.54 12.86
CA ALA A 18 -2.26 3.28 12.64
C ALA A 18 -3.78 3.47 12.44
N THR A 19 -4.32 4.63 12.83
CA THR A 19 -5.76 4.94 12.74
C THR A 19 -6.09 6.04 11.73
N VAL A 20 -5.06 6.68 11.16
CA VAL A 20 -5.21 7.78 10.22
C VAL A 20 -5.56 7.26 8.83
N THR A 21 -6.64 7.77 8.25
CA THR A 21 -7.15 7.31 6.96
C THR A 21 -6.70 8.14 5.75
N SER A 22 -5.89 9.18 5.96
CA SER A 22 -5.27 9.97 4.88
C SER A 22 -4.11 10.82 5.41
N ALA A 23 -3.14 11.15 4.54
CA ALA A 23 -2.05 12.04 4.91
C ALA A 23 -2.58 13.39 5.46
N GLN A 24 -3.63 13.95 4.86
CA GLN A 24 -4.23 15.22 5.27
C GLN A 24 -4.77 15.16 6.71
N ALA A 25 -5.45 14.07 7.08
CA ALA A 25 -5.95 13.87 8.44
C ALA A 25 -4.81 13.74 9.47
N GLY A 26 -3.63 13.24 9.06
CA GLY A 26 -2.44 13.12 9.91
C GLY A 26 -1.51 14.35 9.90
N GLY A 27 -1.92 15.48 9.33
CA GLY A 27 -1.09 16.70 9.28
C GLY A 27 -0.28 16.89 7.99
N GLY A 28 -0.64 16.16 6.93
CA GLY A 28 -0.10 16.29 5.58
C GLY A 28 1.02 15.32 5.24
N MET A 29 1.41 15.30 3.96
CA MET A 29 2.43 14.39 3.42
C MET A 29 3.79 14.52 4.13
N ALA A 30 4.19 15.73 4.52
CA ALA A 30 5.43 15.94 5.25
C ALA A 30 5.42 15.30 6.65
N ALA A 31 4.26 15.32 7.33
CA ALA A 31 4.10 14.68 8.63
C ALA A 31 4.14 13.15 8.49
N LEU A 32 3.45 12.60 7.48
CA LEU A 32 3.49 11.17 7.16
C LEU A 32 4.92 10.70 6.88
N VAL A 33 5.64 11.39 5.98
CA VAL A 33 7.02 11.04 5.64
C VAL A 33 7.93 11.12 6.86
N LYS A 34 7.74 12.11 7.74
CA LYS A 34 8.51 12.21 8.99
C LYS A 34 8.24 11.02 9.92
N ALA A 35 6.98 10.63 10.08
CA ALA A 35 6.59 9.50 10.93
C ALA A 35 7.12 8.16 10.38
N ALA A 36 6.92 7.89 9.10
CA ALA A 36 7.42 6.67 8.45
C ALA A 36 8.95 6.56 8.51
N LYS A 37 9.69 7.69 8.43
CA LYS A 37 11.15 7.71 8.65
C LYS A 37 11.54 7.41 10.09
N ALA A 38 10.71 7.78 11.07
CA ALA A 38 10.98 7.48 12.47
C ALA A 38 10.76 6.00 12.80
N GLU A 39 9.80 5.35 12.12
CA GLU A 39 9.60 3.89 12.16
C GLU A 39 10.74 3.15 11.45
N GLY A 40 11.18 3.67 10.30
CA GLY A 40 12.43 3.30 9.63
C GLY A 40 12.39 2.00 8.80
N THR A 41 11.34 1.20 8.91
CA THR A 41 11.14 -0.03 8.14
C THR A 41 9.75 -0.08 7.54
N LEU A 42 9.63 -0.63 6.32
CA LEU A 42 8.38 -0.99 5.67
C LEU A 42 8.45 -2.46 5.26
N THR A 43 7.51 -3.27 5.73
CA THR A 43 7.40 -4.69 5.42
C THR A 43 6.40 -4.89 4.30
N VAL A 44 6.88 -5.40 3.16
CA VAL A 44 6.04 -5.78 2.03
C VAL A 44 6.02 -7.31 1.92
N ILE A 45 4.97 -7.87 1.33
CA ILE A 45 4.88 -9.30 1.06
C ILE A 45 4.50 -9.53 -0.41
N ALA A 46 5.07 -10.56 -1.03
CA ALA A 46 4.75 -10.96 -2.40
C ALA A 46 4.90 -9.86 -3.47
N LEU A 47 5.88 -8.97 -3.30
CA LEU A 47 6.30 -7.99 -4.32
C LEU A 47 7.63 -8.43 -4.95
N PRO A 48 7.63 -9.41 -5.89
CA PRO A 48 8.88 -9.90 -6.44
C PRO A 48 9.51 -8.84 -7.36
N PRO A 49 10.85 -8.68 -7.36
CA PRO A 49 11.52 -7.59 -8.07
C PRO A 49 11.25 -7.53 -9.59
N ASN A 50 10.90 -8.65 -10.20
CA ASN A 50 10.66 -8.80 -11.65
C ASN A 50 9.19 -8.58 -12.05
N TRP A 51 8.27 -8.41 -11.10
CA TRP A 51 6.87 -8.16 -11.36
C TRP A 51 6.58 -6.67 -11.28
N ALA A 52 5.87 -6.13 -12.29
CA ALA A 52 5.45 -4.73 -12.36
C ALA A 52 6.54 -3.68 -12.03
N ASN A 53 7.82 -4.05 -12.20
CA ASN A 53 8.99 -3.24 -11.85
C ASN A 53 9.16 -2.93 -10.34
N TYR A 54 8.64 -3.77 -9.44
CA TYR A 54 8.75 -3.55 -7.99
C TYR A 54 10.19 -3.41 -7.50
N GLY A 55 11.15 -4.13 -8.08
CA GLY A 55 12.57 -4.00 -7.68
C GLY A 55 13.11 -2.58 -7.83
N ALA A 56 12.73 -1.87 -8.89
CA ALA A 56 13.13 -0.47 -9.08
C ALA A 56 12.31 0.48 -8.19
N ILE A 57 11.02 0.21 -7.99
CA ILE A 57 10.14 1.00 -7.14
C ILE A 57 10.65 0.97 -5.69
N GLU A 58 10.94 -0.21 -5.15
CA GLU A 58 11.48 -0.38 -3.80
C GLU A 58 12.83 0.32 -3.63
N ALA A 59 13.75 0.13 -4.58
CA ALA A 59 15.06 0.80 -4.55
C ALA A 59 14.92 2.33 -4.58
N ALA A 60 14.02 2.86 -5.42
CA ALA A 60 13.74 4.29 -5.50
C ALA A 60 13.09 4.83 -4.21
N PHE A 61 12.18 4.06 -3.61
CA PHE A 61 11.52 4.40 -2.34
C PHE A 61 12.56 4.49 -1.21
N THR A 62 13.38 3.46 -1.03
CA THR A 62 14.46 3.46 -0.02
C THR A 62 15.43 4.61 -0.27
N LYS A 63 15.84 4.87 -1.51
CA LYS A 63 16.71 6.01 -1.84
C LYS A 63 16.09 7.36 -1.49
N LYS A 64 14.79 7.54 -1.76
CA LYS A 64 14.08 8.81 -1.56
C LYS A 64 13.80 9.09 -0.08
N TYR A 65 13.39 8.09 0.67
CA TYR A 65 12.91 8.27 2.03
C TYR A 65 13.90 7.78 3.11
N GLY A 66 14.89 6.96 2.76
CA GLY A 66 15.81 6.36 3.74
C GLY A 66 15.14 5.30 4.62
N ILE A 67 13.99 4.77 4.18
CA ILE A 67 13.24 3.71 4.87
C ILE A 67 13.68 2.37 4.29
N LYS A 68 14.03 1.42 5.16
CA LYS A 68 14.40 0.06 4.77
C LYS A 68 13.14 -0.70 4.35
N ILE A 69 13.17 -1.34 3.19
CA ILE A 69 12.12 -2.29 2.80
C ILE A 69 12.54 -3.70 3.21
N VAL A 70 11.64 -4.43 3.86
CA VAL A 70 11.74 -5.86 4.16
C VAL A 70 10.73 -6.58 3.30
N SER A 71 11.19 -7.36 2.33
CA SER A 71 10.33 -8.15 1.44
C SER A 71 10.20 -9.57 1.99
N GLU A 72 9.02 -9.91 2.50
CA GLU A 72 8.67 -11.26 2.93
C GLU A 72 8.05 -12.05 1.77
N ASN A 73 8.38 -13.34 1.65
CA ASN A 73 7.81 -14.26 0.66
C ASN A 73 7.57 -13.60 -0.74
N PRO A 74 8.62 -13.11 -1.42
CA PRO A 74 8.47 -12.32 -2.64
C PRO A 74 7.74 -13.09 -3.76
N GLU A 75 7.86 -14.42 -3.79
CA GLU A 75 7.15 -15.28 -4.75
C GLU A 75 5.80 -15.78 -4.20
N GLY A 76 5.25 -15.09 -3.21
CA GLY A 76 3.98 -15.42 -2.57
C GLY A 76 2.78 -15.22 -3.48
N SER A 77 1.70 -15.92 -3.15
CA SER A 77 0.40 -15.75 -3.77
C SER A 77 -0.51 -14.88 -2.90
N SER A 78 -1.55 -14.29 -3.51
CA SER A 78 -2.56 -13.52 -2.78
C SER A 78 -3.23 -14.28 -1.62
N ALA A 79 -3.37 -15.60 -1.74
CA ALA A 79 -3.88 -16.43 -0.64
C ALA A 79 -2.91 -16.48 0.55
N GLN A 80 -1.60 -16.56 0.29
CA GLN A 80 -0.57 -16.56 1.34
C GLN A 80 -0.43 -15.18 1.99
N GLU A 81 -0.59 -14.10 1.24
CA GLU A 81 -0.59 -12.74 1.78
C GLU A 81 -1.75 -12.53 2.77
N VAL A 82 -2.98 -12.86 2.38
CA VAL A 82 -4.15 -12.77 3.26
C VAL A 82 -4.01 -13.70 4.46
N SER A 83 -3.42 -14.89 4.29
CA SER A 83 -3.12 -15.79 5.40
C SER A 83 -2.11 -15.18 6.37
N SER A 84 -1.08 -14.50 5.86
CA SER A 84 -0.05 -13.85 6.65
C SER A 84 -0.62 -12.69 7.47
N LEU A 85 -1.46 -11.84 6.86
CA LEU A 85 -2.21 -10.80 7.60
C LEU A 85 -2.99 -11.42 8.78
N LYS A 86 -3.75 -12.49 8.53
CA LYS A 86 -4.55 -13.14 9.57
C LYS A 86 -3.71 -13.78 10.68
N GLN A 87 -2.57 -14.39 10.34
CA GLN A 87 -1.73 -15.11 11.30
C GLN A 87 -0.86 -14.16 12.13
N LEU A 88 -0.43 -13.05 11.54
CA LEU A 88 0.54 -12.12 12.13
C LEU A 88 -0.11 -10.83 12.65
N GLN A 89 -1.44 -10.72 12.57
CA GLN A 89 -2.20 -9.57 13.04
C GLN A 89 -1.82 -9.16 14.47
N GLY A 90 -1.50 -7.88 14.65
CA GLY A 90 -1.12 -7.30 15.95
C GLY A 90 0.28 -7.68 16.42
N THR A 91 1.08 -8.35 15.58
CA THR A 91 2.50 -8.63 15.85
C THR A 91 3.38 -7.64 15.09
N THR A 92 4.64 -7.50 15.49
CA THR A 92 5.63 -6.69 14.76
C THR A 92 6.05 -7.28 13.42
N ARG A 93 5.45 -8.40 13.00
CA ARG A 93 5.70 -9.08 11.73
C ARG A 93 4.49 -9.04 10.81
N GLU A 94 3.42 -8.35 11.18
CA GLU A 94 2.31 -8.10 10.28
C GLU A 94 2.83 -7.37 9.03
N PRO A 95 2.53 -7.85 7.80
CA PRO A 95 2.90 -7.12 6.60
C PRO A 95 2.23 -5.74 6.55
N ASP A 96 2.97 -4.70 6.21
CA ASP A 96 2.45 -3.34 6.10
C ASP A 96 1.72 -3.12 4.76
N VAL A 97 2.13 -3.82 3.71
CA VAL A 97 1.58 -3.72 2.35
C VAL A 97 1.43 -5.10 1.72
N VAL A 98 0.28 -5.32 1.07
CA VAL A 98 -0.04 -6.50 0.26
C VAL A 98 -0.42 -6.06 -1.16
N ASP A 99 -0.14 -6.88 -2.17
CA ASP A 99 -0.62 -6.70 -3.56
C ASP A 99 -1.37 -7.94 -4.00
N VAL A 100 -2.71 -7.86 -3.95
CA VAL A 100 -3.58 -9.03 -4.12
C VAL A 100 -4.60 -8.85 -5.21
N ALA A 101 -4.98 -9.96 -5.85
CA ALA A 101 -6.09 -9.94 -6.79
C ALA A 101 -7.41 -9.50 -6.11
N PRO A 102 -8.35 -8.87 -6.84
CA PRO A 102 -9.49 -8.15 -6.26
C PRO A 102 -10.36 -8.98 -5.30
N GLN A 103 -10.57 -10.26 -5.61
CA GLN A 103 -11.34 -11.17 -4.76
C GLN A 103 -10.71 -11.36 -3.37
N PHE A 104 -9.37 -11.33 -3.27
CA PHE A 104 -8.66 -11.47 -2.01
C PHE A 104 -8.67 -10.15 -1.21
N ALA A 105 -8.59 -8.99 -1.87
CA ALA A 105 -8.78 -7.70 -1.21
C ALA A 105 -10.18 -7.57 -0.59
N ILE A 106 -11.21 -7.97 -1.33
CA ILE A 106 -12.60 -7.99 -0.85
C ILE A 106 -12.74 -8.95 0.34
N GLN A 107 -12.15 -10.14 0.26
CA GLN A 107 -12.14 -11.10 1.36
C GLN A 107 -11.43 -10.55 2.60
N ALA A 108 -10.23 -9.97 2.45
CA ALA A 108 -9.46 -9.40 3.55
C ALA A 108 -10.21 -8.24 4.22
N GLN A 109 -10.88 -7.38 3.44
CA GLN A 109 -11.76 -6.35 3.96
C GLN A 109 -12.91 -6.94 4.78
N GLN A 110 -13.60 -7.98 4.28
CA GLN A 110 -14.70 -8.65 5.00
C GLN A 110 -14.24 -9.30 6.31
N GLN A 111 -12.96 -9.69 6.38
CA GLN A 111 -12.34 -10.25 7.57
C GLN A 111 -11.71 -9.18 8.50
N HIS A 112 -11.87 -7.90 8.18
CA HIS A 112 -11.30 -6.78 8.96
C HIS A 112 -9.76 -6.84 9.10
N LEU A 113 -9.09 -7.29 8.04
CA LEU A 113 -7.62 -7.41 7.99
C LEU A 113 -6.93 -6.19 7.38
N LEU A 114 -7.68 -5.22 6.82
CA LEU A 114 -7.13 -4.07 6.11
C LEU A 114 -7.41 -2.77 6.86
N ALA A 115 -6.39 -1.95 7.04
CA ALA A 115 -6.53 -0.58 7.52
C ALA A 115 -7.00 0.34 6.38
N PRO A 116 -8.13 1.06 6.52
CA PRO A 116 -8.59 1.95 5.47
C PRO A 116 -7.66 3.16 5.28
N TYR A 117 -7.18 3.39 4.05
CA TYR A 117 -6.33 4.53 3.74
C TYR A 117 -6.58 5.10 2.34
N GLN A 118 -6.92 6.38 2.27
CA GLN A 118 -7.12 7.13 1.04
C GLN A 118 -5.83 7.84 0.66
N VAL A 119 -5.16 7.38 -0.40
CA VAL A 119 -3.94 7.98 -0.92
C VAL A 119 -4.16 9.40 -1.44
N ALA A 120 -3.08 10.17 -1.63
CA ALA A 120 -3.17 11.56 -2.08
C ALA A 120 -3.92 11.73 -3.42
N SER A 121 -3.87 10.73 -4.29
CA SER A 121 -4.57 10.66 -5.58
C SER A 121 -5.95 9.99 -5.50
N TRP A 122 -6.51 9.75 -4.31
CA TRP A 122 -7.75 8.98 -4.12
C TRP A 122 -8.92 9.43 -4.99
N SER A 123 -9.08 10.74 -5.19
CA SER A 123 -10.14 11.31 -6.03
C SER A 123 -9.98 11.01 -7.52
N GLN A 124 -8.78 10.63 -7.96
CA GLN A 124 -8.47 10.30 -9.36
C GLN A 124 -8.72 8.83 -9.67
N ILE A 125 -8.85 7.96 -8.65
CA ILE A 125 -9.15 6.54 -8.83
C ILE A 125 -10.65 6.38 -9.12
N PRO A 126 -11.05 5.74 -10.24
CA PRO A 126 -12.45 5.45 -10.54
C PRO A 126 -13.16 4.72 -9.39
N SER A 127 -14.45 4.99 -9.19
CA SER A 127 -15.22 4.36 -8.10
C SER A 127 -15.33 2.84 -8.22
N ALA A 128 -15.31 2.31 -9.45
CA ALA A 128 -15.30 0.86 -9.70
C ALA A 128 -13.96 0.19 -9.38
N GLU A 129 -12.90 0.98 -9.20
CA GLU A 129 -11.53 0.51 -8.99
C GLU A 129 -11.07 0.73 -7.53
N LYS A 130 -12.01 0.87 -6.60
CA LYS A 130 -11.69 1.03 -5.17
C LYS A 130 -12.85 0.67 -4.26
N ALA A 131 -12.52 0.33 -3.02
CA ALA A 131 -13.49 0.28 -1.93
C ALA A 131 -13.90 1.70 -1.53
N SER A 132 -15.20 1.97 -1.39
CA SER A 132 -15.70 3.29 -0.98
C SER A 132 -15.17 3.76 0.38
N ASN A 133 -14.83 2.82 1.26
CA ASN A 133 -14.30 3.10 2.60
C ASN A 133 -12.77 3.27 2.63
N GLY A 134 -12.04 3.06 1.54
CA GLY A 134 -10.58 3.16 1.52
C GLY A 134 -9.83 1.88 1.89
N ALA A 135 -10.51 0.74 2.07
CA ALA A 135 -9.85 -0.51 2.46
C ALA A 135 -8.93 -1.10 1.38
N TRP A 136 -9.25 -0.88 0.10
CA TRP A 136 -8.42 -1.29 -1.03
C TRP A 136 -8.70 -0.41 -2.25
N TYR A 137 -7.76 -0.40 -3.20
CA TYR A 137 -7.87 0.23 -4.52
C TYR A 137 -6.94 -0.49 -5.49
N TYR A 138 -7.20 -0.41 -6.80
CA TYR A 138 -6.24 -0.88 -7.80
C TYR A 138 -5.07 0.09 -7.90
N ASP A 139 -3.86 -0.42 -7.81
CA ASP A 139 -2.61 0.33 -8.02
C ASP A 139 -2.13 0.27 -9.49
N TYR A 140 -2.46 -0.81 -10.21
CA TYR A 140 -2.32 -0.95 -11.65
C TYR A 140 -3.40 -1.85 -12.26
N GLY A 141 -3.49 -1.85 -13.59
CA GLY A 141 -4.34 -2.74 -14.37
C GLY A 141 -3.52 -3.45 -15.46
N GLY A 142 -4.06 -4.54 -16.00
CA GLY A 142 -3.40 -5.33 -17.04
C GLY A 142 -4.39 -5.84 -18.09
N TYR A 143 -3.86 -6.12 -19.28
CA TYR A 143 -4.58 -6.78 -20.37
C TYR A 143 -3.92 -8.11 -20.69
N ILE A 144 -4.71 -9.18 -20.74
CA ILE A 144 -4.22 -10.48 -21.20
C ILE A 144 -3.82 -10.36 -22.67
N SER A 145 -2.58 -10.75 -22.97
CA SER A 145 -1.97 -10.62 -24.30
C SER A 145 -1.25 -11.92 -24.68
N ILE A 146 -1.09 -12.15 -25.98
CA ILE A 146 -0.33 -13.30 -26.48
C ILE A 146 1.13 -12.88 -26.68
N GLY A 147 2.03 -13.47 -25.91
CA GLY A 147 3.48 -13.37 -26.13
C GLY A 147 3.97 -14.51 -27.04
N TYR A 148 4.75 -14.19 -28.08
CA TYR A 148 5.37 -15.18 -28.96
C TYR A 148 6.84 -14.85 -29.26
N ASN A 149 7.64 -15.87 -29.55
CA ASN A 149 9.02 -15.69 -30.00
C ASN A 149 9.05 -15.51 -31.53
N ALA A 150 9.28 -14.29 -32.00
CA ALA A 150 9.28 -13.95 -33.43
C ALA A 150 10.42 -14.60 -34.24
N SER A 151 11.46 -15.14 -33.58
CA SER A 151 12.50 -15.93 -34.24
C SER A 151 12.04 -17.35 -34.58
N LEU A 152 11.00 -17.85 -33.90
CA LEU A 152 10.47 -19.21 -34.09
C LEU A 152 9.12 -19.20 -34.80
N ILE A 153 8.30 -18.18 -34.54
CA ILE A 153 6.94 -18.06 -35.07
C ILE A 153 6.88 -16.82 -35.96
N HIS A 154 6.90 -17.05 -37.28
CA HIS A 154 6.90 -15.99 -38.29
C HIS A 154 5.51 -15.39 -38.54
N GLN A 155 4.43 -16.10 -38.20
CA GLN A 155 3.06 -15.62 -38.30
C GLN A 155 2.52 -15.40 -36.88
N PRO A 156 2.38 -14.14 -36.42
CA PRO A 156 1.95 -13.84 -35.07
C PRO A 156 0.53 -14.37 -34.82
N PRO A 157 0.29 -15.12 -33.74
CA PRO A 157 -1.06 -15.50 -33.34
C PRO A 157 -1.87 -14.24 -32.98
N GLN A 158 -3.09 -14.13 -33.52
CA GLN A 158 -3.98 -12.98 -33.30
C GLN A 158 -5.19 -13.32 -32.42
N THR A 159 -5.37 -14.59 -32.04
CA THR A 159 -6.50 -15.09 -31.25
C THR A 159 -6.01 -16.11 -30.22
N PHE A 160 -6.76 -16.26 -29.12
CA PHE A 160 -6.55 -17.26 -28.07
C PHE A 160 -6.98 -18.67 -28.50
#